data_AF-A0A1J3H234-F1
#
_entry.id   AF-A0A1J3H234-F1
#
_cell.length_a   1.000
_cell.length_b   1.000
_cell.length_c   1.000
_cell.angle_alpha   90.00
_cell.angle_beta   90.00
_cell.angle_gamma   90.00
#
_symmetry.space_group_name_H-M   'P 1'
#
loop_
_entity.id
_entity.type
_entity.pdbx_description
1 polymer ?
#
loop_
_entity_poly.entity_id
_entity_poly.type
_entity_poly.pdbx_seq_one_letter_code
_entity_poly.pdbx_strand_id
1 'polypeptide(L)'
;MKQTWLYCIVFVLPLFLLGRYMYNENQRISQFQETKTHTLQEHISPPQESKEVKDKKSTDRAPLEVCDVFTGKWVLDNVTHPLYKEDDCKFLSEWVACTRNGRPDSKYQKWRWQPRDCSLPRFYAKLLLEKLRGKKLMFVGDSIHFNQWQSMVCMVQSIIHSANKTLNHTAQMSIFNIKVLRHRLCKKSYNPRSKTTPNLTSLLS
;
A
#
# COMPACT_ATOMS: atom_id res chain seq x y z
N MET A 1 21.99 48.20 38.10
CA MET A 1 21.49 46.94 38.70
C MET A 1 20.07 46.53 38.28
N LYS A 2 19.17 47.42 37.84
CA LYS A 2 17.79 47.01 37.44
C LYS A 2 17.68 46.45 36.00
N GLN A 3 18.55 46.88 35.09
CA GLN A 3 18.50 46.48 33.67
C GLN A 3 18.92 45.02 33.43
N THR A 4 19.88 44.51 34.21
CA THR A 4 20.37 43.13 34.11
C THR A 4 19.33 42.09 34.56
N TRP A 5 18.45 42.45 35.50
CA TRP A 5 17.36 41.58 35.94
C TRP A 5 16.26 41.42 34.88
N LEU A 6 15.94 42.49 34.13
CA LEU A 6 15.01 42.39 33.01
C LEU A 6 15.55 41.47 31.89
N TYR A 7 16.84 41.54 31.59
CA TYR A 7 17.45 40.64 30.59
C TYR A 7 17.38 39.16 30.99
N CYS A 8 17.64 38.83 32.26
CA CYS A 8 17.53 37.44 32.74
C CYS A 8 16.09 36.91 32.66
N ILE A 9 15.09 37.75 32.99
CA ILE A 9 13.68 37.32 32.95
C ILE A 9 13.19 37.19 31.50
N VAL A 10 13.56 38.11 30.62
CA VAL A 10 13.04 38.16 29.24
C VAL A 10 13.75 37.18 28.31
N PHE A 11 15.03 36.88 28.51
CA PHE A 11 15.79 36.02 27.59
C PHE A 11 16.20 34.68 28.19
N VAL A 12 16.62 34.63 29.45
CA VAL A 12 17.15 33.39 30.04
C VAL A 12 16.02 32.47 30.49
N LEU A 13 14.94 33.02 31.06
CA LEU A 13 13.80 32.23 31.54
C LEU A 13 13.06 31.49 30.40
N PRO A 14 12.74 32.13 29.25
CA PRO A 14 12.08 31.43 28.15
C PRO A 14 12.96 30.36 27.50
N LEU A 15 14.26 30.61 27.35
CA LEU A 15 15.20 29.62 26.82
C LEU A 15 15.33 28.42 27.77
N PHE A 16 15.32 28.66 29.09
CA PHE A 16 15.34 27.59 30.09
C PHE A 16 14.04 26.76 30.08
N LEU A 17 12.88 27.40 29.96
CA LEU A 17 11.59 26.72 29.84
C LEU A 17 11.46 25.93 28.53
N LEU A 18 11.93 26.49 27.41
CA LEU A 18 12.00 25.78 26.12
C LEU A 18 12.97 24.60 26.19
N GLY A 19 14.14 24.77 26.82
CA GLY A 19 15.08 23.68 27.04
C GLY A 19 14.49 22.55 27.90
N ARG A 20 13.75 22.89 28.96
CA ARG A 20 13.01 21.91 29.77
C ARG A 20 11.89 21.22 28.98
N TYR A 21 11.16 21.94 28.15
CA TYR A 21 10.11 21.38 27.29
C TYR A 21 10.70 20.38 26.29
N MET A 22 11.78 20.76 25.58
CA MET A 22 12.46 19.88 24.62
C MET A 22 13.14 18.67 25.30
N TYR A 23 13.72 18.85 26.49
CA TYR A 23 14.29 17.75 27.27
C TYR A 23 13.22 16.75 27.74
N ASN A 24 12.06 17.25 28.17
CA ASN A 24 10.94 16.41 28.61
C ASN A 24 10.36 15.59 27.44
N GLU A 25 10.25 16.18 26.24
CA GLU A 25 9.81 15.44 25.06
C GLU A 25 10.79 14.32 24.70
N ASN A 26 12.10 14.56 24.86
CA ASN A 26 13.14 13.54 24.62
C ASN A 26 13.08 12.38 25.64
N GLN A 27 12.80 12.65 26.92
CA GLN A 27 12.59 11.61 27.94
C GLN A 27 11.37 10.72 27.64
N ARG A 28 10.28 11.29 27.09
CA ARG A 28 9.11 10.53 26.63
C ARG A 28 9.43 9.52 25.53
N ILE A 29 10.33 9.89 24.62
CA ILE A 29 10.78 9.01 23.52
C ILE A 29 11.65 7.86 24.06
N SER A 30 12.54 8.13 25.01
CA SER A 30 13.41 7.12 25.63
C SER A 30 12.65 6.04 26.42
N GLN A 31 11.61 6.43 27.17
CA GLN A 31 10.80 5.48 27.95
C GLN A 31 9.99 4.51 27.06
N PHE A 32 9.61 4.94 25.85
CA PHE A 32 8.88 4.08 24.92
C PHE A 32 9.76 2.97 24.33
N GLN A 33 11.05 3.23 24.13
CA GLN A 33 12.00 2.20 23.68
C GLN A 33 12.27 1.16 24.76
N GLU A 34 12.38 1.56 26.02
CA GLU A 34 12.72 0.67 27.13
C GLU A 34 11.55 -0.25 27.54
N THR A 35 10.31 0.22 27.38
CA THR A 35 9.12 -0.56 27.73
C THR A 35 8.81 -1.69 26.72
N LYS A 36 9.25 -1.56 25.45
CA LYS A 36 9.02 -2.59 24.40
C LYS A 36 10.06 -3.71 24.39
N THR A 37 11.26 -3.48 24.92
CA THR A 37 12.33 -4.50 24.94
C THR A 37 12.14 -5.56 26.02
N HIS A 38 11.35 -5.28 27.06
CA HIS A 38 11.24 -6.16 28.23
C HIS A 38 10.09 -7.17 28.20
N THR A 39 9.20 -7.13 27.20
CA THR A 39 7.94 -7.93 27.19
C THR A 39 7.88 -9.03 26.12
N LEU A 40 8.96 -9.34 25.40
CA LEU A 40 8.91 -10.25 24.24
C LEU A 40 9.82 -11.49 24.35
N GLN A 41 10.20 -11.92 25.56
CA GLN A 41 11.24 -12.95 25.71
C GLN A 41 10.94 -14.11 26.67
N GLU A 42 9.68 -14.48 26.89
CA GLU A 42 9.38 -15.75 27.56
C GLU A 42 8.27 -16.53 26.84
N HIS A 43 8.51 -17.85 26.69
CA HIS A 43 7.70 -18.89 26.03
C HIS A 43 7.90 -19.15 24.53
N ILE A 44 9.05 -19.73 24.16
CA ILE A 44 9.10 -20.78 23.12
C ILE A 44 10.05 -21.89 23.57
N SER A 45 9.49 -22.97 24.14
CA SER A 45 10.18 -24.25 24.36
C SER A 45 10.15 -25.10 23.08
N PRO A 46 11.14 -26.00 22.84
CA PRO A 46 11.25 -26.76 21.59
C PRO A 46 10.22 -27.91 21.53
N PRO A 47 9.56 -28.19 20.39
CA PRO A 47 8.69 -29.35 20.27
C PRO A 47 9.49 -30.66 20.16
N GLN A 48 9.09 -31.64 20.98
CA GLN A 48 9.55 -33.03 20.98
C GLN A 48 8.93 -33.82 19.82
N GLU A 49 9.74 -34.71 19.26
CA GLU A 49 9.43 -35.70 18.23
C GLU A 49 8.59 -36.86 18.81
N SER A 50 7.52 -37.26 18.10
CA SER A 50 6.90 -38.58 18.29
C SER A 50 6.37 -39.12 16.96
N LYS A 51 6.61 -40.41 16.75
CA LYS A 51 6.44 -41.14 15.49
C LYS A 51 5.03 -41.75 15.35
N GLU A 52 4.51 -41.60 14.12
CA GLU A 52 3.68 -42.50 13.30
C GLU A 52 2.54 -43.35 13.92
N VAL A 53 1.31 -43.12 13.43
CA VAL A 53 0.36 -44.20 13.08
C VAL A 53 -0.38 -43.82 11.79
N LYS A 54 -0.28 -44.68 10.77
CA LYS A 54 -1.05 -44.63 9.52
C LYS A 54 -2.45 -45.18 9.76
N ASP A 55 -3.47 -44.45 9.29
CA ASP A 55 -4.72 -45.08 8.89
C ASP A 55 -5.23 -44.45 7.58
N LYS A 56 -5.56 -45.30 6.61
CA LYS A 56 -5.97 -44.92 5.25
C LYS A 56 -7.47 -45.18 5.11
N LYS A 57 -8.29 -44.13 4.95
CA LYS A 57 -9.55 -44.26 4.21
C LYS A 57 -10.10 -42.95 3.64
N SER A 58 -10.20 -42.96 2.31
CA SER A 58 -11.18 -42.31 1.41
C SER A 58 -11.44 -40.79 1.48
N THR A 59 -11.03 -40.13 0.40
CA THR A 59 -11.70 -39.02 -0.29
C THR A 59 -12.15 -37.85 0.57
N ASP A 60 -11.17 -37.06 1.01
CA ASP A 60 -11.39 -35.65 1.30
C ASP A 60 -10.43 -34.83 0.42
N ARG A 61 -10.88 -33.67 -0.06
CA ARG A 61 -10.04 -32.80 -0.88
C ARG A 61 -8.80 -32.49 -0.04
N ALA A 62 -7.62 -32.81 -0.56
CA ALA A 62 -6.37 -32.42 0.09
C ALA A 62 -6.50 -30.97 0.59
N PRO A 63 -6.23 -30.69 1.88
CA PRO A 63 -6.21 -29.32 2.35
C PRO A 63 -5.35 -28.55 1.36
N LEU A 64 -5.89 -27.47 0.76
CA LEU A 64 -5.05 -26.54 0.01
C LEU A 64 -3.89 -26.22 0.93
N GLU A 65 -2.68 -26.68 0.60
CA GLU A 65 -1.51 -26.41 1.41
C GLU A 65 -1.51 -24.91 1.66
N VAL A 66 -1.62 -24.55 2.93
CA VAL A 66 -1.66 -23.15 3.36
C VAL A 66 -0.31 -22.59 2.99
N CYS A 67 -0.23 -21.93 1.83
CA CYS A 67 1.02 -21.35 1.38
C CYS A 67 1.43 -20.25 2.36
N ASP A 68 2.58 -20.41 2.98
CA ASP A 68 3.21 -19.34 3.73
C ASP A 68 3.70 -18.25 2.76
N VAL A 69 2.96 -17.14 2.73
CA VAL A 69 3.26 -15.98 1.87
C VAL A 69 4.39 -15.12 2.42
N PHE A 70 4.84 -15.34 3.66
CA PHE A 70 5.83 -14.51 4.36
C PHE A 70 7.25 -15.06 4.26
N THR A 71 7.42 -16.35 3.95
CA THR A 71 8.73 -16.97 3.69
C THR A 71 9.01 -17.05 2.21
N GLY A 72 10.13 -16.48 1.77
CA GLY A 72 10.44 -16.37 0.35
C GLY A 72 11.68 -15.56 0.06
N LYS A 73 11.76 -15.02 -1.16
CA LYS A 73 12.88 -14.19 -1.61
C LYS A 73 12.42 -13.08 -2.55
N TRP A 74 13.20 -12.01 -2.60
CA TRP A 74 13.05 -10.98 -3.61
C TRP A 74 13.61 -11.48 -4.95
N VAL A 75 12.84 -11.29 -6.03
CA VAL A 75 13.24 -11.60 -7.40
C VAL A 75 13.08 -10.37 -8.28
N LEU A 76 14.04 -10.15 -9.18
CA LEU A 76 13.98 -9.05 -10.14
C LEU A 76 12.99 -9.40 -11.26
N ASP A 77 11.99 -8.56 -11.46
CA ASP A 77 10.92 -8.72 -12.44
C ASP A 77 10.77 -7.44 -13.28
N ASN A 78 11.43 -7.42 -14.44
CA ASN A 78 11.37 -6.30 -15.37
C ASN A 78 10.09 -6.29 -16.23
N VAL A 79 9.23 -7.31 -16.12
CA VAL A 79 8.06 -7.49 -17.00
C VAL A 79 6.78 -7.04 -16.31
N THR A 80 6.59 -7.39 -15.04
CA THR A 80 5.35 -7.11 -14.31
C THR A 80 5.44 -5.96 -13.31
N HIS A 81 6.65 -5.56 -12.90
CA HIS A 81 6.87 -4.51 -11.91
C HIS A 81 7.49 -3.24 -12.51
N PRO A 82 7.17 -2.05 -11.95
CA PRO A 82 6.24 -1.82 -10.83
C PRO A 82 4.76 -1.96 -11.23
N LEU A 83 3.90 -2.19 -10.24
CA LEU A 83 2.45 -2.32 -10.45
C LEU A 83 1.76 -0.99 -10.85
N TYR A 84 2.42 0.13 -10.59
CA TYR A 84 2.03 1.47 -11.03
C TYR A 84 3.30 2.33 -11.19
N LYS A 85 3.24 3.36 -12.04
CA LYS A 85 4.29 4.37 -12.12
C LYS A 85 3.97 5.56 -11.23
N GLU A 86 5.01 6.20 -10.70
CA GLU A 86 4.89 7.36 -9.82
C GLU A 86 4.13 8.52 -10.49
N ASP A 87 4.45 8.79 -11.76
CA ASP A 87 3.85 9.88 -12.54
C ASP A 87 2.37 9.66 -12.87
N ASP A 88 1.94 8.39 -12.95
CA ASP A 88 0.56 8.03 -13.25
C ASP A 88 -0.37 8.19 -12.02
N CYS A 89 0.19 8.37 -10.82
CA CYS A 89 -0.57 8.44 -9.57
C CYS A 89 -0.53 9.84 -8.93
N LYS A 90 -1.51 10.68 -9.27
CA LYS A 90 -1.68 12.02 -8.68
C LYS A 90 -2.02 12.06 -7.18
N PHE A 91 -2.29 10.91 -6.56
CA PHE A 91 -2.65 10.80 -5.13
C PHE A 91 -1.45 10.48 -4.24
N LEU A 92 -0.29 10.25 -4.86
CA LEU A 92 0.94 10.01 -4.14
C LEU A 92 1.42 11.33 -3.52
N SER A 93 1.72 11.32 -2.22
CA SER A 93 2.26 12.49 -1.54
C SER A 93 3.70 12.72 -1.95
N GLU A 94 4.16 13.96 -1.80
CA GLU A 94 5.53 14.35 -2.10
C GLU A 94 6.55 13.55 -1.27
N TRP A 95 6.26 13.27 0.00
CA TRP A 95 7.17 12.56 0.91
C TRP A 95 7.58 11.15 0.44
N VAL A 96 6.78 10.50 -0.41
CA VAL A 96 7.04 9.15 -0.93
C VAL A 96 7.29 9.13 -2.44
N ALA A 97 7.33 10.31 -3.09
CA ALA A 97 7.55 10.48 -4.53
C ALA A 97 9.06 10.54 -4.84
N CYS A 98 9.78 9.44 -4.63
CA CYS A 98 11.24 9.41 -4.72
C CYS A 98 11.78 9.88 -6.08
N THR A 99 11.16 9.46 -7.19
CA THR A 99 11.63 9.83 -8.53
C THR A 99 11.43 11.33 -8.78
N ARG A 100 10.27 11.87 -8.40
CA ARG A 100 9.99 13.32 -8.45
C ARG A 100 10.93 14.12 -7.55
N ASN A 101 11.33 13.56 -6.42
CA ASN A 101 12.28 14.15 -5.48
C ASN A 101 13.74 13.96 -5.90
N GLY A 102 14.01 13.57 -7.16
CA GLY A 102 15.35 13.57 -7.74
C GLY A 102 16.13 12.27 -7.61
N ARG A 103 15.50 11.18 -7.16
CA ARG A 103 16.17 9.87 -7.15
C ARG A 103 16.45 9.39 -8.58
N PRO A 104 17.71 9.15 -8.97
CA PRO A 104 18.06 8.86 -10.37
C PRO A 104 17.89 7.38 -10.76
N ASP A 105 17.95 6.45 -9.80
CA ASP A 105 17.82 5.02 -10.06
C ASP A 105 16.38 4.53 -9.90
N SER A 106 15.94 3.59 -10.76
CA SER A 106 14.59 2.99 -10.71
C SER A 106 14.59 1.47 -10.52
N LYS A 107 15.76 0.84 -10.37
CA LYS A 107 15.88 -0.63 -10.22
C LYS A 107 15.15 -1.14 -8.98
N TYR A 108 15.05 -0.34 -7.92
CA TYR A 108 14.32 -0.69 -6.70
C TYR A 108 12.83 -0.98 -6.95
N GLN A 109 12.23 -0.37 -7.98
CA GLN A 109 10.81 -0.54 -8.33
C GLN A 109 10.52 -1.88 -9.02
N LYS A 110 11.56 -2.60 -9.46
CA LYS A 110 11.44 -3.82 -10.28
C LYS A 110 11.53 -5.10 -9.47
N TRP A 111 11.57 -5.02 -8.15
CA TRP A 111 11.63 -6.20 -7.29
C TRP A 111 10.21 -6.69 -6.96
N ARG A 112 10.03 -8.00 -7.04
CA ARG A 112 8.80 -8.70 -6.65
C ARG A 112 9.12 -9.71 -5.55
N TRP A 113 8.22 -9.83 -4.58
CA TRP A 113 8.30 -10.89 -3.58
C TRP A 113 7.82 -12.23 -4.16
N GLN A 114 8.61 -13.29 -3.97
CA GLN A 114 8.29 -14.66 -4.39
C GLN A 114 8.28 -15.58 -3.16
N PRO A 115 7.10 -16.00 -2.68
CA PRO A 115 7.01 -17.01 -1.64
C PRO A 115 7.71 -18.31 -2.05
N ARG A 116 8.21 -19.06 -1.06
CA ARG A 116 8.98 -20.29 -1.29
C ARG A 116 8.11 -21.39 -1.91
N ASP A 117 6.91 -21.56 -1.37
CA ASP A 117 6.08 -22.74 -1.61
C ASP A 117 4.93 -22.46 -2.60
N CYS A 118 4.75 -21.21 -3.03
CA CYS A 118 3.76 -20.85 -4.06
C CYS A 118 4.08 -19.53 -4.77
N SER A 119 3.34 -19.22 -5.84
CA SER A 119 3.38 -17.92 -6.51
C SER A 119 2.18 -17.05 -6.13
N LEU A 120 2.43 -15.77 -5.87
CA LEU A 120 1.36 -14.80 -5.64
C LEU A 120 0.53 -14.62 -6.91
N PRO A 121 -0.82 -14.51 -6.80
CA PRO A 121 -1.66 -14.24 -7.95
C PRO A 121 -1.34 -12.87 -8.53
N ARG A 122 -1.44 -12.73 -9.85
CA ARG A 122 -1.29 -11.43 -10.52
C ARG A 122 -2.30 -10.44 -9.97
N PHE A 123 -1.84 -9.22 -9.67
CA PHE A 123 -2.70 -8.16 -9.20
C PHE A 123 -3.61 -7.66 -10.33
N TYR A 124 -4.93 -7.68 -10.08
CA TYR A 124 -5.93 -7.07 -10.95
C TYR A 124 -6.77 -6.11 -10.10
N ALA A 125 -6.59 -4.80 -10.31
CA ALA A 125 -7.32 -3.76 -9.60
C ALA A 125 -8.85 -3.97 -9.62
N LYS A 126 -9.39 -4.45 -10.75
CA LYS A 126 -10.82 -4.73 -10.91
C LYS A 126 -11.31 -5.75 -9.88
N LEU A 127 -10.58 -6.84 -9.67
CA LEU A 127 -10.98 -7.89 -8.72
C LEU A 127 -11.01 -7.35 -7.29
N LEU A 128 -10.03 -6.52 -6.90
CA LEU A 128 -10.02 -5.88 -5.59
C LEU A 128 -11.21 -4.93 -5.43
N LEU A 129 -11.48 -4.07 -6.41
CA LEU A 129 -12.60 -3.13 -6.37
C LEU A 129 -13.97 -3.83 -6.37
N GLU A 130 -14.12 -4.96 -7.07
CA GLU A 130 -15.32 -5.78 -7.01
C GLU A 130 -15.54 -6.35 -5.60
N LYS A 131 -14.48 -6.85 -4.95
CA LYS A 131 -14.55 -7.34 -3.55
C LYS A 131 -14.86 -6.23 -2.55
N LEU A 132 -14.43 -4.99 -2.84
CA LEU A 132 -14.68 -3.80 -2.02
C LEU A 132 -15.98 -3.07 -2.39
N ARG A 133 -16.76 -3.55 -3.36
CA ARG A 133 -18.00 -2.90 -3.78
C ARG A 133 -18.99 -2.82 -2.60
N GLY A 134 -19.47 -1.61 -2.33
CA GLY A 134 -20.40 -1.35 -1.22
C GLY A 134 -19.76 -1.45 0.16
N LYS A 135 -18.43 -1.55 0.24
CA LYS A 135 -17.66 -1.66 1.48
C LYS A 135 -16.73 -0.47 1.63
N LYS A 136 -16.25 -0.26 2.86
CA LYS A 136 -15.19 0.69 3.19
C LYS A 136 -14.00 -0.09 3.71
N LEU A 137 -12.81 0.20 3.20
CA LEU A 137 -11.54 -0.33 3.69
C LEU A 137 -10.77 0.81 4.34
N MET A 138 -10.31 0.61 5.57
CA MET A 138 -9.60 1.60 6.36
C MET A 138 -8.28 1.02 6.85
N PHE A 139 -7.20 1.78 6.69
CA PHE A 139 -5.89 1.48 7.27
C PHE A 139 -5.77 2.31 8.54
N VAL A 140 -5.47 1.65 9.67
CA VAL A 140 -5.36 2.29 10.99
C VAL A 140 -3.98 2.00 11.54
N GLY A 141 -3.24 3.06 11.86
CA GLY A 141 -1.91 2.94 12.43
C GLY A 141 -1.09 4.20 12.23
N ASP A 142 0.22 4.03 12.27
CA ASP A 142 1.22 5.07 12.07
C ASP A 142 1.43 5.44 10.59
N SER A 143 2.50 6.18 10.33
CA SER A 143 2.91 6.61 8.99
C SER A 143 3.18 5.45 8.02
N ILE A 144 3.57 4.27 8.51
CA ILE A 144 3.81 3.10 7.65
C ILE A 144 2.49 2.60 7.06
N HIS A 145 1.43 2.56 7.87
CA HIS A 145 0.10 2.19 7.39
C HIS A 145 -0.45 3.21 6.40
N PHE A 146 -0.13 4.50 6.58
CA PHE A 146 -0.45 5.54 5.59
C PHE A 146 0.27 5.30 4.26
N ASN A 147 1.55 4.93 4.28
CA ASN A 147 2.31 4.58 3.07
C ASN A 147 1.70 3.37 2.34
N GLN A 148 1.28 2.34 3.09
CA GLN A 148 0.58 1.19 2.51
C GLN A 148 -0.75 1.58 1.86
N TRP A 149 -1.53 2.45 2.52
CA TRP A 149 -2.78 2.98 1.97
C TRP A 149 -2.54 3.76 0.67
N GLN A 150 -1.53 4.63 0.61
CA GLN A 150 -1.19 5.37 -0.61
C GLN A 150 -0.80 4.44 -1.76
N SER A 151 0.01 3.41 -1.47
CA SER A 151 0.37 2.39 -2.46
C SER A 151 -0.87 1.67 -3.01
N MET A 152 -1.80 1.27 -2.14
CA MET A 152 -3.05 0.64 -2.56
C MET A 152 -3.89 1.57 -3.44
N VAL A 153 -4.03 2.85 -3.08
CA VAL A 153 -4.75 3.85 -3.88
C VAL A 153 -4.13 3.94 -5.28
N CYS A 154 -2.80 4.02 -5.38
CA CYS A 154 -2.10 4.09 -6.67
C CYS A 154 -2.25 2.82 -7.52
N MET A 155 -2.31 1.64 -6.89
CA MET A 155 -2.57 0.38 -7.59
C MET A 155 -3.98 0.32 -8.20
N VAL A 156 -5.00 0.86 -7.52
CA VAL A 156 -6.40 0.77 -7.99
C VAL A 156 -6.86 1.93 -8.86
N GLN A 157 -6.27 3.11 -8.70
CA GLN A 157 -6.74 4.33 -9.36
C GLN A 157 -6.62 4.29 -10.89
N SER A 158 -5.71 3.48 -11.43
CA SER A 158 -5.43 3.40 -12.88
C SER A 158 -6.64 2.95 -13.71
N ILE A 159 -7.52 2.12 -13.15
CA ILE A 159 -8.73 1.64 -13.83
C ILE A 159 -9.97 2.49 -13.56
N ILE A 160 -9.84 3.53 -12.73
CA ILE A 160 -10.94 4.41 -12.35
C ILE A 160 -10.83 5.73 -13.13
N HIS A 161 -11.90 6.06 -13.86
CA HIS A 161 -12.00 7.33 -14.59
C HIS A 161 -11.81 8.53 -13.65
N SER A 162 -11.10 9.57 -14.09
CA SER A 162 -10.76 10.75 -13.28
C SER A 162 -11.97 11.41 -12.61
N ALA A 163 -13.09 11.53 -13.31
CA ALA A 163 -14.34 12.08 -12.78
C ALA A 163 -14.99 11.24 -11.65
N ASN A 164 -14.59 9.98 -11.52
CA ASN A 164 -15.18 9.02 -10.58
C ASN A 164 -14.32 8.76 -9.35
N LYS A 165 -13.22 9.51 -9.17
CA LYS A 165 -12.33 9.38 -8.02
C LYS A 165 -12.02 10.73 -7.40
N THR A 166 -12.11 10.82 -6.08
CA THR A 166 -11.73 12.01 -5.32
C THR A 166 -10.94 11.63 -4.09
N LEU A 167 -10.08 12.53 -3.64
CA LEU A 167 -9.32 12.39 -2.40
C LEU A 167 -9.65 13.57 -1.51
N ASN A 168 -10.12 13.29 -0.30
CA ASN A 168 -10.44 14.30 0.69
C ASN A 168 -9.55 14.08 1.91
N HIS A 169 -8.95 15.14 2.43
CA HIS A 169 -8.20 15.10 3.67
C HIS A 169 -9.00 15.78 4.77
N THR A 170 -9.06 15.16 5.94
CA THR A 170 -9.55 15.77 7.18
C THR A 170 -8.41 15.86 8.18
N ALA A 171 -8.64 16.52 9.32
CA ALA A 171 -7.63 16.65 10.36
C ALA A 171 -7.12 15.29 10.90
N GLN A 172 -7.91 14.22 10.75
CA GLN A 172 -7.64 12.91 11.35
C GLN A 172 -7.48 11.77 10.33
N MET A 173 -7.94 11.94 9.08
CA MET A 173 -7.94 10.86 8.10
C MET A 173 -7.89 11.35 6.65
N SER A 174 -7.40 10.48 5.76
CA SER A 174 -7.46 10.67 4.32
C SER A 174 -8.45 9.69 3.70
N ILE A 175 -9.38 10.19 2.89
CA ILE A 175 -10.51 9.43 2.35
C ILE A 175 -10.46 9.46 0.82
N PHE A 176 -10.12 8.31 0.23
CA PHE A 176 -10.21 8.08 -1.21
C PHE A 176 -11.60 7.55 -1.56
N ASN A 177 -12.35 8.32 -2.35
CA ASN A 177 -13.71 7.98 -2.75
C ASN A 177 -13.76 7.53 -4.20
N ILE A 178 -14.55 6.49 -4.46
CA ILE A 178 -14.78 5.94 -5.79
C ILE A 178 -16.29 5.97 -6.05
N LYS A 179 -16.70 6.74 -7.06
CA LYS A 179 -18.08 6.76 -7.55
C LYS A 179 -18.27 5.62 -8.54
N VAL A 180 -19.06 4.63 -8.17
CA VAL A 180 -19.45 3.57 -9.10
C VAL A 180 -20.51 4.14 -10.03
N LEU A 181 -20.13 4.42 -11.28
CA LEU A 181 -21.13 4.64 -12.33
C LEU A 181 -21.84 3.30 -12.53
N ARG A 182 -23.13 3.24 -12.18
CA ARG A 182 -24.03 2.26 -12.78
C ARG A 182 -24.06 2.58 -14.27
N HIS A 183 -23.14 1.99 -15.04
CA HIS A 183 -23.43 1.80 -16.44
C HIS A 183 -24.72 0.98 -16.47
N ARG A 184 -25.84 1.61 -16.83
CA ARG A 184 -26.81 0.91 -17.68
C ARG A 184 -25.93 0.31 -18.76
N LEU A 185 -25.83 -1.01 -18.78
CA LEU A 185 -25.20 -1.72 -19.88
C LEU A 185 -25.93 -1.22 -21.12
N CYS A 186 -25.35 -0.25 -21.83
CA CYS A 186 -25.74 -0.02 -23.20
C CYS A 186 -25.27 -1.29 -23.88
N LYS A 187 -26.19 -2.26 -24.03
CA LYS A 187 -25.98 -3.40 -24.90
C LYS A 187 -25.59 -2.78 -26.23
N LYS A 188 -24.31 -2.83 -26.60
CA LYS A 188 -23.94 -2.63 -28.00
C LYS A 188 -24.66 -3.76 -28.74
N SER A 189 -25.77 -3.43 -29.38
CA SER A 189 -26.40 -4.32 -30.33
C SER A 189 -25.36 -4.58 -31.40
N TYR A 190 -24.79 -5.78 -31.39
CA TYR A 190 -24.01 -6.27 -32.52
C TYR A 190 -24.98 -6.39 -33.68
N ASN A 191 -24.89 -5.46 -34.64
CA ASN A 191 -25.66 -5.50 -35.88
C ASN A 191 -24.82 -6.21 -36.95
N PRO A 192 -25.12 -7.47 -37.32
CA PRO A 192 -24.35 -8.21 -38.32
C PRO A 192 -24.54 -7.68 -39.76
N ARG A 193 -25.31 -6.61 -39.99
CA ARG A 193 -25.75 -6.17 -41.32
C ARG A 193 -24.96 -4.99 -41.92
N SER A 194 -23.71 -4.77 -41.50
CA SER A 194 -22.80 -3.82 -42.16
C SER A 194 -21.50 -4.50 -42.58
N LYS A 195 -21.61 -5.50 -43.47
CA LYS A 195 -20.50 -5.86 -44.35
C LYS A 195 -20.78 -5.23 -45.71
N THR A 196 -20.43 -3.96 -45.86
CA THR A 196 -20.20 -3.38 -47.19
C THR A 196 -18.81 -3.85 -47.61
N THR A 197 -18.78 -4.78 -48.56
CA THR A 197 -17.57 -5.16 -49.30
C THR A 197 -17.02 -3.94 -50.05
N PRO A 198 -15.72 -3.60 -49.96
CA PRO A 198 -15.15 -2.59 -50.84
C PRO A 198 -15.10 -3.13 -52.28
N ASN A 199 -15.68 -2.37 -53.21
CA ASN A 199 -15.63 -2.65 -54.64
C ASN A 199 -14.19 -2.50 -55.16
N LEU A 200 -13.74 -3.49 -55.91
CA LEU A 200 -12.40 -3.61 -56.46
C LEU A 200 -12.29 -2.85 -57.80
N THR A 201 -12.40 -1.52 -57.80
CA THR A 201 -12.27 -0.71 -59.04
C THR A 201 -11.65 0.69 -58.83
N SER A 202 -10.80 0.90 -57.83
CA SER A 202 -10.08 2.19 -57.66
C SER A 202 -8.55 2.05 -57.58
N LEU A 203 -7.99 0.96 -58.10
CA LEU A 203 -6.55 0.82 -58.33
C LEU A 203 -6.34 0.70 -59.83
N LEU A 204 -6.47 1.83 -60.55
CA LEU A 204 -5.86 2.14 -61.86
C LEU A 204 -6.38 3.52 -62.32
N SER A 205 -5.76 4.57 -61.78
CA SER A 205 -5.64 5.90 -62.39
C SER A 205 -4.58 6.69 -61.62
#